data_AF-A0A9E4GRD6-F1
#
_entry.id   AF-A0A9E4GRD6-F1
#
_cell.length_a   1.000
_cell.length_b   1.000
_cell.length_c   1.000
_cell.angle_alpha   90.00
_cell.angle_beta   90.00
_cell.angle_gamma   90.00
#
_symmetry.space_group_name_H-M   'P 1'
#
loop_
_entity.id
_entity.type
_entity.pdbx_description
1 polymer ?
#
loop_
_entity_poly.entity_id
_entity_poly.type
_entity_poly.pdbx_seq_one_letter_code
_entity_poly.pdbx_strand_id
1 'polypeptide(L)' 'MLRLKDIAGARDRLRPWLRPTPLEHAPALGNRVWLKLESRNLTRSF' A
#
# COMPACT_ATOMS: atom_id res chain seq x y z
N MET A 1 -13.82 -1.47 17.89
CA MET A 1 -13.33 -0.27 17.20
C MET A 1 -11.82 -0.37 17.04
N LEU A 2 -11.31 -0.29 15.80
CA LEU A 2 -9.87 -0.32 15.49
C LEU A 2 -9.19 0.97 15.97
N ARG A 3 -7.95 0.85 16.44
CA ARG A 3 -7.09 1.94 16.91
C ARG A 3 -5.79 1.98 16.13
N LEU A 4 -5.10 3.11 16.19
CA LEU A 4 -3.81 3.28 15.51
C LEU A 4 -2.78 2.20 15.89
N LYS A 5 -2.76 1.78 17.17
CA LYS A 5 -1.88 0.71 17.66
C LYS A 5 -2.11 -0.63 16.95
N ASP A 6 -3.33 -0.90 16.52
CA ASP A 6 -3.68 -2.17 15.85
C ASP A 6 -3.09 -2.18 14.43
N ILE A 7 -3.13 -1.02 13.74
CA ILE A 7 -2.51 -0.82 12.43
C ILE A 7 -0.98 -0.86 12.53
N ALA A 8 -0.40 -0.22 13.55
CA ALA A 8 1.05 -0.27 13.79
C ALA A 8 1.53 -1.71 14.03
N GLY A 9 0.81 -2.47 14.87
CA GLY A 9 1.10 -3.89 15.10
C GLY A 9 0.94 -4.73 13.83
N ALA A 10 -0.05 -4.45 12.98
CA ALA A 10 -0.19 -5.14 11.69
C ALA A 10 0.99 -4.85 10.75
N ARG A 11 1.43 -3.59 10.65
CA ARG A 11 2.61 -3.20 9.87
C ARG A 11 3.84 -3.98 10.29
N ASP A 12 4.10 -4.07 11.60
CA ASP A 12 5.31 -4.71 12.12
C ASP A 12 5.30 -6.22 11.86
N ARG A 13 4.13 -6.88 11.94
CA ARG A 13 3.96 -8.30 11.57
C ARG A 13 4.18 -8.57 10.08
N LEU A 14 3.77 -7.65 9.20
CA LEU A 14 3.85 -7.81 7.75
C LEU A 14 5.21 -7.41 7.16
N ARG A 15 5.97 -6.54 7.83
CA ARG A 15 7.24 -5.98 7.36
C ARG A 15 8.27 -6.98 6.81
N PRO A 16 8.49 -8.18 7.40
CA PRO A 16 9.44 -9.14 6.83
C PRO A 16 8.93 -9.88 5.59
N TRP A 17 7.61 -9.86 5.34
CA TRP A 17 6.97 -10.65 4.28
C TRP A 17 6.57 -9.80 3.07
N LEU A 18 6.15 -8.56 3.31
CA LEU A 18 5.64 -7.66 2.28
C LEU A 18 6.55 -6.45 2.12
N ARG A 19 6.79 -6.07 0.87
CA ARG A 19 7.45 -4.80 0.53
C ARG A 19 6.37 -3.76 0.21
N PRO A 20 6.58 -2.47 0.56
CA PRO A 20 5.67 -1.42 0.13
C PRO A 20 5.51 -1.40 -1.39
N THR A 21 4.27 -1.47 -1.86
CA THR A 21 3.95 -1.32 -3.28
C THR A 21 4.22 0.12 -3.75
N PRO A 22 4.62 0.31 -5.03
CA PRO A 22 4.89 1.64 -5.57
C PRO A 22 3.70 2.60 -5.48
N LEU A 23 4.01 3.88 -5.31
CA LEU A 23 3.09 4.99 -5.50
C LEU A 23 3.54 5.77 -6.73
N GLU A 24 2.83 5.63 -7.85
CA GLU A 24 3.23 6.20 -9.14
C GLU A 24 2.31 7.36 -9.52
N HIS A 25 2.88 8.49 -9.98
CA HIS A 25 2.08 9.60 -10.49
C HIS A 25 1.46 9.22 -11.84
N ALA A 26 0.18 9.53 -12.02
CA ALA A 26 -0.58 9.22 -13.24
C ALA A 26 -1.03 10.51 -13.95
N PRO A 27 -0.13 11.20 -14.67
CA PRO A 27 -0.42 12.50 -15.28
C PRO A 27 -1.57 12.43 -16.29
N ALA A 28 -1.72 11.29 -16.99
CA ALA A 28 -2.81 11.07 -17.95
C ALA A 28 -4.21 11.00 -17.30
N LEU A 29 -4.29 10.82 -15.97
CA LEU A 29 -5.55 10.78 -15.21
C LEU A 29 -5.83 12.12 -14.49
N GLY A 30 -4.93 13.09 -14.61
CA GLY A 30 -5.04 14.41 -13.99
C GLY A 30 -3.83 14.79 -13.13
N ASN A 31 -3.73 16.08 -12.80
CA ASN A 31 -2.52 16.67 -12.19
C ASN A 31 -2.20 16.16 -10.78
N ARG A 32 -3.17 15.55 -10.09
CA ARG A 32 -3.05 15.12 -8.69
C ARG A 32 -3.58 13.71 -8.45
N VAL A 33 -3.33 12.83 -9.41
CA VAL A 33 -3.68 11.41 -9.29
C VAL A 33 -2.41 10.60 -9.13
N TRP A 34 -2.38 9.78 -8.09
CA TRP A 34 -1.33 8.79 -7.86
C TRP A 34 -1.95 7.41 -7.71
N LEU A 35 -1.28 6.41 -8.28
CA LEU A 35 -1.69 5.03 -8.26
C LEU A 35 -0.90 4.27 -7.21
N LYS A 36 -1.62 3.70 -6.24
CA LYS A 36 -1.08 2.73 -5.29
C LYS A 36 -1.20 1.34 -5.91
N LEU A 37 -0.07 0.80 -6.38
CA LEU A 37 -0.09 -0.39 -7.23
C LEU A 37 -0.17 -1.70 -6.45
N GLU A 38 -1.30 -1.96 -5.78
CA GLU A 38 -1.56 -3.24 -5.09
C GLU A 38 -1.64 -4.45 -6.03
N SER A 39 -1.86 -4.22 -7.33
CA SER A 39 -1.69 -5.25 -8.37
C SER A 39 -0.26 -5.81 -8.46
N ARG A 40 0.73 -5.09 -7.90
CA ARG A 40 2.13 -5.52 -7.78
C ARG A 40 2.48 -6.09 -6.40
N ASN A 41 1.52 -6.19 -5.48
CA ASN A 41 1.74 -6.82 -4.19
C ASN A 41 1.93 -8.34 -4.35
N LEU A 42 2.42 -9.00 -3.30
CA LEU A 42 2.43 -10.46 -3.23
C LEU A 42 0.99 -10.98 -3.41
N THR A 43 0.82 -12.08 -4.13
CA THR A 43 -0.50 -12.63 -4.56
C THR A 43 -1.37 -11.70 -5.44
N ARG A 44 -0.84 -10.57 -5.91
CA ARG A 44 -1.45 -9.67 -6.93
C ARG A 44 -2.68 -8.87 -6.46
N SER A 45 -2.97 -8.82 -5.17
CA SER A 45 -4.04 -8.01 -4.57
C SER A 45 -3.63 -7.48 -3.19
N PHE A 46 -4.49 -6.67 -2.57
CA PHE A 46 -4.36 -6.28 -1.16
C PHE A 46 -4.75 -7.43 -0.21
#